data_AF-A0A3D4ZYQ9-F1
#
_entry.id   AF-A0A3D4ZYQ9-F1
#
_cell.length_a   1.000
_cell.length_b   1.000
_cell.length_c   1.000
_cell.angle_alpha   90.00
_cell.angle_beta   90.00
_cell.angle_gamma   90.00
#
_symmetry.space_group_name_H-M   'P 1'
#
loop_
_entity.id
_entity.type
_entity.pdbx_description
1 polymer ?
#
loop_
_entity_poly.entity_id
_entity_poly.type
_entity_poly.pdbx_seq_one_letter_code
_entity_poly.pdbx_strand_id
1 'polypeptide(L)'
;MSTDGLGAGARQGPRISRLAIAAFVLALLPGTWPIGLVLGIVALRQIRANPARLSGRGLARWAIAIGAVFTLLAGLALPVVLRARKKERATGCLSNVKQVTLALLMYAKDFDEHLPPARVWCDATAPYVSNAQVLICPYHETSEKCSYTFSVAVSSADLSRLPRRDRTWVLWDGAGGWNVYGGFSSVEYRHKGGANFAYADGHCRWLSKKDVEKRWAGEGP
;
A
#
# COMPACT_ATOMS: atom_id res chain seq x y z
N MET A 1 34.28 29.66 75.64
CA MET A 1 33.35 28.51 75.51
C MET A 1 32.45 28.83 74.32
N SER A 2 32.97 28.92 73.09
CA SER A 2 33.50 27.84 72.23
C SER A 2 32.46 26.76 71.95
N THR A 3 31.76 26.91 70.83
CA THR A 3 31.38 25.78 69.97
C THR A 3 31.39 26.25 68.52
N ASP A 4 32.47 25.91 67.82
CA ASP A 4 32.63 26.01 66.39
C ASP A 4 31.59 25.11 65.68
N GLY A 5 30.79 25.72 64.80
CA GLY A 5 29.90 25.02 63.89
C GLY A 5 30.69 24.45 62.71
N LEU A 6 31.16 23.21 62.84
CA LEU A 6 31.72 22.41 61.75
C LEU A 6 30.63 22.06 60.72
N GLY A 7 30.42 22.97 59.77
CA GLY A 7 29.66 22.72 58.55
C GLY A 7 30.42 21.73 57.64
N ALA A 8 30.23 20.44 57.87
CA ALA A 8 30.75 19.38 57.02
C ALA A 8 30.10 19.48 55.62
N GLY A 9 30.82 20.08 54.67
CA GLY A 9 30.48 20.07 53.26
C GLY A 9 30.53 18.65 52.70
N ALA A 10 29.39 17.96 52.72
CA ALA A 10 29.25 16.64 52.11
C ALA A 10 29.59 16.72 50.62
N ARG A 11 30.72 16.10 50.21
CA ARG A 11 31.07 15.93 48.80
C ARG A 11 30.03 15.02 48.15
N GLN A 12 28.98 15.61 47.57
CA GLN A 12 28.02 14.86 46.75
C GLN A 12 28.74 14.37 45.49
N GLY A 13 28.80 13.06 45.31
CA GLY A 13 29.40 12.43 44.13
C GLY A 13 28.69 12.83 42.82
N PRO A 14 29.28 12.50 41.65
CA PRO A 14 28.73 12.89 40.35
C PRO A 14 27.32 12.33 40.13
N ARG A 15 26.35 13.19 39.79
CA ARG A 15 24.96 12.78 39.58
C ARG A 15 24.79 12.15 38.20
N ILE A 16 23.90 11.17 38.06
CA ILE A 16 23.59 10.55 36.76
C ILE A 16 22.93 11.59 35.85
N SER A 17 23.41 11.71 34.61
CA SER A 17 22.83 12.62 33.62
C SER A 17 21.39 12.22 33.26
N ARG A 18 20.44 13.13 33.50
CA ARG A 18 19.03 12.96 33.09
C ARG A 18 18.89 12.75 31.58
N LEU A 19 19.75 13.42 30.80
CA LEU A 19 19.80 13.26 29.35
C LEU A 19 20.28 11.86 28.94
N ALA A 20 21.20 11.24 29.68
CA ALA A 20 21.64 9.87 29.39
C ALA A 20 20.54 8.85 29.66
N ILE A 21 19.73 9.05 30.71
CA ILE A 21 18.56 8.22 31.00
C ILE A 21 17.49 8.40 29.92
N ALA A 22 17.14 9.64 29.59
CA ALA A 22 16.15 9.94 28.56
C ALA A 22 16.55 9.37 27.19
N ALA A 23 17.82 9.52 26.81
CA ALA A 23 18.38 8.95 25.58
C ALA A 23 18.23 7.42 25.54
N PHE A 24 18.54 6.74 26.65
CA PHE A 24 18.44 5.28 26.73
C PHE A 24 16.99 4.80 26.62
N VAL A 25 16.05 5.45 27.30
CA VAL A 25 14.62 5.12 27.21
C VAL A 25 14.11 5.31 25.78
N LEU A 26 14.41 6.45 25.15
CA LEU A 26 13.96 6.76 23.78
C LEU A 26 14.64 5.87 22.73
N ALA A 27 15.83 5.35 23.00
CA ALA A 27 16.49 4.37 22.14
C ALA A 27 15.84 2.97 22.20
N LEU A 28 15.04 2.67 23.23
CA LEU A 28 14.32 1.39 23.36
C LEU A 28 12.88 1.47 22.84
N LEU A 29 12.28 2.66 22.83
CA LEU A 29 10.90 2.85 22.39
C LEU A 29 10.78 2.84 20.85
N PRO A 30 9.81 2.10 20.27
CA PRO A 30 9.60 2.04 18.83
C PRO A 30 9.38 3.42 18.21
N GLY A 31 10.07 3.71 17.10
CA GLY A 31 9.91 4.97 16.36
C GLY A 31 10.63 6.19 16.95
N THR A 32 11.13 6.14 18.20
CA THR A 32 11.90 7.24 18.80
C THR A 32 13.41 7.01 18.80
N TRP A 33 13.89 5.90 18.21
CA TRP A 33 15.30 5.53 18.12
C TRP A 33 16.22 6.63 17.59
N PRO A 34 15.84 7.43 16.56
CA PRO A 34 16.68 8.54 16.10
C PRO A 34 16.86 9.63 17.16
N ILE A 35 15.82 9.88 17.96
CA ILE A 35 15.85 10.85 19.06
C ILE A 35 16.77 10.33 20.17
N GLY A 36 16.66 9.04 20.52
CA GLY A 36 17.55 8.38 21.49
C GLY A 36 19.03 8.44 21.08
N LEU A 37 19.32 8.24 19.79
CA LEU A 37 20.68 8.36 19.22
C LEU A 37 21.24 9.79 19.39
N VAL A 38 20.48 10.82 18.97
CA VAL A 38 20.91 12.22 19.06
C VAL A 38 21.11 12.65 20.51
N LEU A 39 20.16 12.35 21.39
CA LEU A 39 20.29 12.67 22.81
C LEU A 39 21.44 11.90 23.48
N GLY A 40 21.72 10.68 23.05
CA GLY A 40 22.86 9.90 23.52
C GLY A 40 24.19 10.58 23.20
N ILE A 41 24.35 11.13 21.99
CA ILE A 41 25.53 11.89 21.57
C ILE A 41 25.67 13.17 22.42
N VAL A 42 24.58 13.92 22.59
CA VAL A 42 24.56 15.15 23.41
C VAL A 42 24.91 14.85 24.87
N ALA A 43 24.30 13.81 25.46
CA ALA A 43 24.59 13.37 26.83
C ALA A 43 26.06 12.97 26.99
N LEU A 44 26.62 12.22 26.02
CA LEU A 44 28.02 11.81 26.06
C LEU A 44 28.98 13.00 25.97
N ARG A 45 28.67 14.01 25.14
CA ARG A 45 29.43 15.27 25.06
C ARG A 45 29.41 16.02 26.39
N GLN A 46 28.24 16.17 27.02
CA GLN A 46 28.11 16.85 28.31
C GLN A 46 28.85 16.13 29.45
N ILE A 47 28.79 14.79 29.51
CA ILE A 47 29.49 13.99 30.52
C ILE A 47 31.01 14.01 30.32
N ARG A 48 31.49 14.13 29.07
CA ARG A 48 32.93 14.31 28.79
C ARG A 48 33.42 15.69 29.19
N ALA A 49 32.61 16.73 28.98
CA ALA A 49 32.96 18.11 29.35
C ALA A 49 32.98 18.33 30.88
N ASN A 50 32.12 17.65 31.64
CA ASN A 50 32.01 17.86 33.09
C ASN A 50 32.06 16.55 33.90
N PRO A 51 33.21 15.83 33.92
CA PRO A 51 33.33 14.52 34.55
C PRO A 51 33.16 14.53 36.08
N ALA A 52 33.48 15.65 36.74
CA ALA A 52 33.33 15.79 38.20
C ALA A 52 31.86 15.95 38.64
N ARG A 53 30.97 16.36 37.73
CA ARG A 53 29.56 16.66 38.05
C ARG A 53 28.58 15.62 37.52
N LEU A 54 28.90 14.98 36.40
CA LEU A 54 27.99 14.07 35.69
C LEU A 54 28.60 12.68 35.50
N SER A 55 27.80 11.65 35.79
CA SER A 55 28.08 10.24 35.49
C SER A 55 27.07 9.67 34.48
N GLY A 56 27.30 8.44 33.98
CA GLY A 56 26.38 7.76 33.05
C GLY A 56 26.91 7.53 31.61
N ARG A 57 28.24 7.47 31.41
CA ARG A 57 28.85 7.21 30.09
C ARG A 57 28.40 5.89 29.47
N GLY A 58 28.17 4.86 30.28
CA GLY A 58 27.67 3.55 29.83
C GLY A 58 26.29 3.66 29.19
N LEU A 59 25.33 4.28 29.89
CA LEU A 59 23.97 4.52 29.38
C LEU A 59 23.97 5.28 28.06
N ALA A 60 24.76 6.36 27.97
CA ALA A 60 24.87 7.15 26.74
C ALA A 60 25.46 6.34 25.56
N ARG A 61 26.47 5.49 25.80
CA ARG A 61 27.03 4.61 24.76
C ARG A 61 26.03 3.56 24.29
N TRP A 62 25.29 2.94 25.20
CA TRP A 62 24.25 1.98 24.86
C TRP A 62 23.10 2.63 24.07
N ALA A 63 22.65 3.82 24.47
CA ALA A 63 21.63 4.57 23.73
C ALA A 63 22.06 4.86 22.28
N ILE A 64 23.32 5.24 22.07
CA ILE A 64 23.89 5.47 20.73
C ILE A 64 23.92 4.16 19.93
N ALA A 65 24.45 3.07 20.50
CA ALA A 65 24.57 1.79 19.80
C ALA A 65 23.20 1.24 19.36
N ILE A 66 22.24 1.20 20.29
CA ILE A 66 20.88 0.70 20.05
C ILE A 66 20.16 1.62 19.03
N GLY A 67 20.19 2.94 19.27
CA GLY A 67 19.54 3.91 18.39
C GLY A 67 20.11 3.91 16.97
N ALA A 68 21.43 3.76 16.81
CA ALA A 68 22.08 3.67 15.50
C ALA A 68 21.66 2.42 14.73
N VAL A 69 21.68 1.24 15.39
CA VAL A 69 21.27 -0.02 14.77
C VAL A 69 19.82 0.06 14.30
N PHE A 70 18.89 0.49 15.16
CA PHE A 70 17.48 0.56 14.78
C PHE A 70 17.19 1.61 13.69
N THR A 71 17.84 2.77 13.75
CA THR A 71 17.69 3.81 12.71
C THR A 71 18.19 3.31 11.36
N LEU A 72 19.31 2.60 11.33
CA LEU A 72 19.85 2.00 10.11
C LEU A 72 18.92 0.92 9.54
N LEU A 73 18.46 -0.01 10.39
CA LEU A 73 17.54 -1.07 9.98
C LEU A 73 16.24 -0.51 9.41
N ALA A 74 15.65 0.49 10.08
CA ALA A 74 14.44 1.17 9.61
C ALA A 74 14.67 1.88 8.26
N GLY A 75 15.82 2.53 8.09
CA GLY A 75 16.19 3.20 6.84
C GLY A 75 16.33 2.24 5.65
N LEU A 76 16.87 1.04 5.88
CA LEU A 76 16.99 0.00 4.85
C LEU A 76 15.63 -0.68 4.55
N ALA A 77 14.78 -0.85 5.56
CA ALA A 77 13.47 -1.48 5.40
C ALA A 77 12.45 -0.59 4.69
N LEU A 78 12.47 0.73 4.93
CA LEU A 78 11.50 1.68 4.38
C LEU A 78 11.33 1.61 2.84
N PRO A 79 12.39 1.68 2.01
CA PRO A 79 12.22 1.61 0.55
C PRO A 79 11.65 0.26 0.09
N VAL A 80 11.97 -0.83 0.80
CA VAL A 80 11.46 -2.17 0.49
C VAL A 80 9.97 -2.25 0.82
N VAL A 81 9.55 -1.77 1.98
CA VAL A 81 8.15 -1.76 2.41
C VAL A 81 7.29 -0.89 1.47
N LEU A 82 7.79 0.29 1.08
CA LEU A 82 7.09 1.14 0.11
C LEU A 82 6.94 0.47 -1.26
N ARG A 83 7.96 -0.25 -1.74
CA ARG A 83 7.88 -1.03 -2.99
C ARG A 83 6.92 -2.22 -2.85
N ALA A 84 6.94 -2.91 -1.72
CA ALA A 84 6.05 -4.05 -1.44
C ALA A 84 4.57 -3.62 -1.45
N ARG A 85 4.23 -2.50 -0.80
CA ARG A 85 2.86 -1.94 -0.83
C ARG A 85 2.40 -1.60 -2.25
N LYS A 86 3.28 -1.05 -3.09
CA LYS A 86 3.01 -0.80 -4.53
C LYS A 86 2.93 -2.08 -5.37
N LYS A 87 3.42 -3.22 -4.90
CA LYS A 87 3.27 -4.51 -5.58
C LYS A 87 1.97 -5.21 -5.14
N GLU A 88 1.69 -5.18 -3.84
CA GLU A 88 0.49 -5.72 -3.21
C GLU A 88 -0.78 -5.11 -3.79
N ARG A 89 -0.86 -3.77 -3.91
CA ARG A 89 -2.02 -3.11 -4.52
C ARG A 89 -2.25 -3.53 -5.98
N ALA A 90 -1.19 -3.83 -6.73
CA ALA A 90 -1.31 -4.21 -8.15
C ALA A 90 -1.84 -5.64 -8.29
N THR A 91 -1.37 -6.55 -7.44
CA THR A 91 -1.95 -7.88 -7.29
C THR A 91 -3.41 -7.80 -6.80
N GLY A 92 -3.70 -6.86 -5.91
CA GLY A 92 -5.05 -6.56 -5.43
C GLY A 92 -6.04 -6.18 -6.55
N CYS A 93 -5.72 -5.21 -7.41
CA CYS A 93 -6.64 -4.82 -8.49
C CYS A 93 -6.88 -5.97 -9.48
N LEU A 94 -5.88 -6.80 -9.82
CA LEU A 94 -6.11 -7.98 -10.66
C LEU A 94 -7.00 -9.02 -9.96
N SER A 95 -6.86 -9.20 -8.64
CA SER A 95 -7.73 -10.08 -7.85
C SER A 95 -9.18 -9.56 -7.80
N ASN A 96 -9.36 -8.25 -7.74
CA ASN A 96 -10.67 -7.61 -7.81
C ASN A 96 -11.31 -7.83 -9.19
N VAL A 97 -10.56 -7.61 -10.28
CA VAL A 97 -11.04 -7.91 -11.64
C VAL A 97 -11.49 -9.36 -11.75
N LYS A 98 -10.69 -10.33 -11.27
CA LYS A 98 -11.09 -11.74 -11.26
C LYS A 98 -12.40 -12.01 -10.52
N GLN A 99 -12.63 -11.37 -9.38
CA GLN A 99 -13.87 -11.52 -8.62
C GLN A 99 -15.06 -10.92 -9.37
N VAL A 100 -14.90 -9.75 -10.01
CA VAL A 100 -15.93 -9.14 -10.86
C VAL A 100 -16.21 -9.99 -12.10
N THR A 101 -15.17 -10.53 -12.73
CA THR A 101 -15.31 -11.45 -13.87
C THR A 101 -16.04 -12.73 -13.48
N LEU A 102 -15.73 -13.29 -12.31
CA LEU A 102 -16.48 -14.43 -11.80
C LEU A 102 -17.97 -14.08 -11.62
N ALA A 103 -18.29 -12.91 -11.08
CA ALA A 103 -19.67 -12.44 -10.95
C ALA A 103 -20.37 -12.29 -12.33
N LEU A 104 -19.67 -11.78 -13.35
CA LEU A 104 -20.17 -11.72 -14.73
C LEU A 104 -20.48 -13.11 -15.29
N LEU A 105 -19.63 -14.10 -15.02
CA LEU A 105 -19.83 -15.48 -15.48
C LEU A 105 -20.94 -16.19 -14.70
N MET A 106 -21.09 -15.90 -13.40
CA MET A 106 -22.20 -16.42 -12.60
C MET A 106 -23.53 -15.86 -13.09
N TYR A 107 -23.59 -14.55 -13.39
CA TYR A 107 -24.74 -13.96 -14.07
C TYR A 107 -25.03 -14.67 -15.38
N ALA A 108 -24.03 -14.83 -16.25
CA ALA A 108 -24.25 -15.47 -17.55
C ALA A 108 -24.79 -16.89 -17.41
N LYS A 109 -24.28 -17.66 -16.44
CA LYS A 109 -24.78 -19.01 -16.14
C LYS A 109 -26.26 -19.04 -15.75
N ASP A 110 -26.73 -18.04 -15.00
CA ASP A 110 -28.13 -17.94 -14.57
C ASP A 110 -29.06 -17.38 -15.66
N PHE A 111 -28.51 -16.74 -16.70
CA PHE A 111 -29.24 -16.08 -17.77
C PHE A 111 -28.89 -16.69 -19.16
N ASP A 112 -28.98 -18.01 -19.28
CA ASP A 112 -28.81 -18.76 -20.53
C ASP A 112 -27.54 -18.38 -21.32
N GLU A 113 -26.40 -18.29 -20.62
CA GLU A 113 -25.08 -17.90 -21.16
C GLU A 113 -25.00 -16.44 -21.68
N HIS A 114 -25.98 -15.58 -21.39
CA HIS A 114 -25.94 -14.19 -21.82
C HIS A 114 -25.20 -13.30 -20.83
N LEU A 115 -24.25 -12.50 -21.33
CA LEU A 115 -23.65 -11.43 -20.55
C LEU A 115 -24.70 -10.36 -20.19
N PRO A 116 -24.50 -9.59 -19.11
CA PRO A 116 -25.47 -8.58 -18.73
C PRO A 116 -25.57 -7.45 -19.77
N PRO A 117 -26.71 -6.75 -19.84
CA PRO A 117 -26.81 -5.52 -20.63
C PRO A 117 -25.85 -4.46 -20.08
N ALA A 118 -25.05 -3.85 -20.95
CA ALA A 118 -23.99 -2.93 -20.56
C ALA A 118 -24.49 -1.75 -19.72
N ARG A 119 -25.70 -1.23 -19.98
CA ARG A 119 -26.29 -0.11 -19.23
C ARG A 119 -26.59 -0.41 -17.75
N VAL A 120 -26.62 -1.68 -17.34
CA VAL A 120 -26.98 -2.12 -15.99
C VAL A 120 -26.05 -3.22 -15.48
N TRP A 121 -24.84 -3.33 -16.01
CA TRP A 121 -23.97 -4.47 -15.73
C TRP A 121 -23.54 -4.58 -14.26
N CYS A 122 -23.32 -3.45 -13.57
CA CYS A 122 -23.01 -3.45 -12.13
C CYS A 122 -24.24 -3.87 -11.32
N ASP A 123 -25.43 -3.38 -11.66
CA ASP A 123 -26.68 -3.78 -10.99
C ASP A 123 -26.98 -5.27 -11.18
N ALA A 124 -26.81 -5.75 -12.41
CA ALA A 124 -27.04 -7.14 -12.79
C ALA A 124 -26.07 -8.10 -12.08
N THR A 125 -24.82 -7.67 -11.87
CA THR A 125 -23.80 -8.49 -11.19
C THR A 125 -23.76 -8.31 -9.67
N ALA A 126 -24.39 -7.27 -9.13
CA ALA A 126 -24.37 -6.98 -7.69
C ALA A 126 -24.76 -8.16 -6.80
N PRO A 127 -25.78 -9.00 -7.14
CA PRO A 127 -26.11 -10.17 -6.33
C PRO A 127 -25.01 -11.25 -6.26
N TYR A 128 -24.14 -11.29 -7.26
CA TYR A 128 -23.05 -12.27 -7.39
C TYR A 128 -21.73 -11.77 -6.79
N VAL A 129 -21.68 -10.50 -6.40
CA VAL A 129 -20.51 -9.88 -5.77
C VAL A 129 -20.66 -9.98 -4.26
N SER A 130 -19.81 -10.77 -3.61
CA SER A 130 -19.83 -10.95 -2.15
C SER A 130 -19.41 -9.70 -1.36
N ASN A 131 -18.68 -8.78 -1.99
CA ASN A 131 -18.19 -7.55 -1.36
C ASN A 131 -18.11 -6.42 -2.39
N ALA A 132 -18.90 -5.36 -2.22
CA ALA A 132 -18.91 -4.21 -3.13
C ALA A 132 -17.54 -3.51 -3.29
N GLN A 133 -16.62 -3.65 -2.32
CA GLN A 133 -15.26 -3.10 -2.43
C GLN A 133 -14.45 -3.72 -3.57
N VAL A 134 -14.84 -4.89 -4.09
CA VAL A 134 -14.15 -5.49 -5.24
C VAL A 134 -14.43 -4.72 -6.53
N LEU A 135 -15.47 -3.88 -6.59
CA LEU A 135 -15.74 -3.00 -7.74
C LEU A 135 -14.81 -1.78 -7.76
N ILE A 136 -14.10 -1.50 -6.66
CA ILE A 136 -13.21 -0.36 -6.53
C ILE A 136 -11.77 -0.85 -6.62
N CYS A 137 -10.99 -0.27 -7.53
CA CYS A 137 -9.57 -0.55 -7.60
C CYS A 137 -8.81 0.40 -6.66
N PRO A 138 -7.97 -0.09 -5.71
CA PRO A 138 -7.21 0.74 -4.78
C PRO A 138 -6.22 1.77 -5.38
N TYR A 139 -6.00 1.74 -6.69
CA TYR A 139 -5.22 2.76 -7.42
C TYR A 139 -6.07 3.88 -8.00
N HIS A 140 -7.38 3.77 -7.92
CA HIS A 140 -8.27 4.78 -8.43
C HIS A 140 -8.40 5.90 -7.40
N GLU A 141 -8.09 7.13 -7.81
CA GLU A 141 -8.10 8.32 -6.93
C GLU A 141 -9.51 8.94 -6.78
N THR A 142 -10.54 8.29 -7.30
CA THR A 142 -11.92 8.79 -7.29
C THR A 142 -12.76 8.12 -6.22
N SER A 143 -13.80 8.81 -5.74
CA SER A 143 -14.81 8.26 -4.84
C SER A 143 -15.91 7.49 -5.58
N GLU A 144 -15.61 6.99 -6.77
CA GLU A 144 -16.59 6.31 -7.62
C GLU A 144 -16.92 4.93 -7.09
N LYS A 145 -18.17 4.49 -7.34
CA LYS A 145 -18.68 3.20 -6.85
C LYS A 145 -18.11 1.99 -7.60
N CYS A 146 -17.60 2.21 -8.81
CA CYS A 146 -16.96 1.18 -9.62
C CYS A 146 -15.79 1.81 -10.39
N SER A 147 -14.68 1.08 -10.52
CA SER A 147 -13.46 1.51 -11.22
C SER A 147 -13.27 0.84 -12.57
N TYR A 148 -14.25 0.04 -13.00
CA TYR A 148 -14.16 -0.77 -14.21
C TYR A 148 -15.16 -0.31 -15.26
N THR A 149 -14.79 -0.53 -16.52
CA THR A 149 -15.67 -0.30 -17.66
C THR A 149 -16.02 -1.64 -18.30
N PHE A 150 -17.30 -1.85 -18.55
CA PHE A 150 -17.79 -3.00 -19.28
C PHE A 150 -17.77 -2.76 -20.79
N SER A 151 -17.47 -3.82 -21.53
CA SER A 151 -17.37 -3.75 -22.99
C SER A 151 -18.75 -3.64 -23.64
N VAL A 152 -18.99 -2.56 -24.38
CA VAL A 152 -20.25 -2.38 -25.12
C VAL A 152 -20.43 -3.43 -26.21
N ALA A 153 -19.33 -3.97 -26.76
CA ALA A 153 -19.34 -4.93 -27.87
C ALA A 153 -19.92 -6.30 -27.49
N VAL A 154 -19.95 -6.62 -26.20
CA VAL A 154 -20.45 -7.90 -25.68
C VAL A 154 -21.71 -7.72 -24.81
N SER A 155 -22.33 -6.54 -24.86
CA SER A 155 -23.59 -6.28 -24.15
C SER A 155 -24.65 -7.29 -24.57
N SER A 156 -25.19 -8.05 -23.61
CA SER A 156 -26.21 -9.07 -23.89
C SER A 156 -25.78 -10.14 -24.89
N ALA A 157 -24.48 -10.33 -25.10
CA ALA A 157 -23.97 -11.36 -26.00
C ALA A 157 -24.03 -12.74 -25.34
N ASP A 158 -24.39 -13.75 -26.13
CA ASP A 158 -24.33 -15.16 -25.76
C ASP A 158 -22.87 -15.64 -25.74
N LEU A 159 -22.34 -15.95 -24.55
CA LEU A 159 -20.97 -16.40 -24.33
C LEU A 159 -20.63 -17.66 -25.13
N SER A 160 -21.59 -18.56 -25.35
CA SER A 160 -21.37 -19.82 -26.07
C SER A 160 -21.12 -19.59 -27.57
N ARG A 161 -21.63 -18.48 -28.10
CA ARG A 161 -21.54 -18.11 -29.52
C ARG A 161 -20.40 -17.14 -29.82
N LEU A 162 -19.72 -16.61 -28.81
CA LEU A 162 -18.60 -15.70 -29.01
C LEU A 162 -17.41 -16.43 -29.65
N PRO A 163 -16.93 -15.97 -30.82
CA PRO A 163 -15.71 -16.51 -31.40
C PRO A 163 -14.52 -16.11 -30.50
N ARG A 164 -13.62 -17.07 -30.22
CA ARG A 164 -12.36 -16.85 -29.47
C ARG A 164 -12.56 -16.11 -28.14
N ARG A 165 -13.28 -16.75 -27.20
CA ARG A 165 -13.54 -16.22 -25.85
C ARG A 165 -12.26 -15.84 -25.07
N ASP A 166 -11.15 -16.52 -25.35
CA ASP A 166 -9.80 -16.25 -24.84
C ASP A 166 -9.20 -14.93 -25.37
N ARG A 167 -9.86 -14.28 -26.33
CA ARG A 167 -9.41 -13.03 -26.94
C ARG A 167 -10.36 -11.88 -26.76
N THR A 168 -11.63 -12.14 -26.47
CA THR A 168 -12.66 -11.12 -26.33
C THR A 168 -12.61 -10.49 -24.94
N TRP A 169 -12.36 -9.19 -24.88
CA TRP A 169 -12.39 -8.42 -23.63
C TRP A 169 -13.81 -8.08 -23.22
N VAL A 170 -14.14 -8.34 -21.96
CA VAL A 170 -15.46 -8.07 -21.37
C VAL A 170 -15.43 -6.93 -20.36
N LEU A 171 -14.28 -6.73 -19.69
CA LEU A 171 -14.11 -5.73 -18.64
C LEU A 171 -12.67 -5.22 -18.64
N TRP A 172 -12.47 -3.95 -18.32
CA TRP A 172 -11.13 -3.38 -18.09
C TRP A 172 -11.15 -2.29 -17.02
N ASP A 173 -9.96 -1.88 -16.57
CA ASP A 173 -9.80 -0.67 -15.75
C ASP A 173 -10.25 0.57 -16.54
N GLY A 174 -11.25 1.30 -16.05
CA GLY A 174 -11.82 2.47 -16.73
C GLY A 174 -12.05 3.65 -15.81
N ALA A 175 -12.49 4.79 -16.35
CA ALA A 175 -12.59 6.08 -15.63
C ALA A 175 -13.47 6.07 -14.37
N GLY A 176 -14.30 5.03 -14.23
CA GLY A 176 -15.15 4.75 -13.08
C GLY A 176 -16.49 5.47 -13.11
N GLY A 177 -17.37 4.98 -12.26
CA GLY A 177 -18.79 5.31 -12.23
C GLY A 177 -19.63 4.04 -12.22
N TRP A 178 -20.88 4.14 -11.78
CA TRP A 178 -21.79 3.00 -11.74
C TRP A 178 -22.32 2.67 -13.14
N ASN A 179 -22.28 1.39 -13.53
CA ASN A 179 -22.64 0.91 -14.88
C ASN A 179 -21.90 1.60 -16.03
N VAL A 180 -20.64 2.00 -15.83
CA VAL A 180 -19.86 2.56 -16.94
C VAL A 180 -19.55 1.47 -17.95
N TYR A 181 -19.86 1.75 -19.21
CA TYR A 181 -19.59 0.89 -20.34
C TYR A 181 -18.99 1.70 -21.48
N GLY A 182 -18.27 1.04 -22.38
CA GLY A 182 -17.67 1.74 -23.50
C GLY A 182 -16.91 0.83 -24.43
N GLY A 183 -16.33 1.46 -25.45
CA GLY A 183 -15.32 0.86 -26.29
C GLY A 183 -13.92 1.07 -25.72
N PHE A 184 -12.95 0.63 -26.50
CA PHE A 184 -11.54 0.62 -26.12
C PHE A 184 -10.95 1.99 -25.71
N SER A 185 -11.47 3.09 -26.25
CA SER A 185 -11.04 4.46 -25.87
C SER A 185 -11.28 4.81 -24.39
N SER A 186 -12.05 4.00 -23.67
CA SER A 186 -12.36 4.18 -22.25
C SER A 186 -11.39 3.47 -21.29
N VAL A 187 -10.32 2.84 -21.80
CA VAL A 187 -9.32 2.15 -20.98
C VAL A 187 -8.45 3.15 -20.23
N GLU A 188 -8.33 2.95 -18.92
CA GLU A 188 -7.50 3.75 -18.03
C GLU A 188 -6.25 2.98 -17.59
N TYR A 189 -5.07 3.47 -17.99
CA TYR A 189 -3.79 2.81 -17.76
C TYR A 189 -3.19 3.10 -16.36
N ARG A 190 -3.97 2.85 -15.31
CA ARG A 190 -3.60 3.17 -13.91
C ARG A 190 -2.54 2.25 -13.30
N HIS A 191 -2.19 1.15 -13.96
CA HIS A 191 -1.32 0.11 -13.41
C HIS A 191 0.05 0.10 -14.06
N LYS A 192 0.95 0.99 -13.62
CA LYS A 192 2.36 1.02 -14.08
C LYS A 192 2.47 1.09 -15.62
N GLY A 193 1.67 1.95 -16.25
CA GLY A 193 1.63 2.10 -17.71
C GLY A 193 0.83 1.02 -18.44
N GLY A 194 -0.04 0.30 -17.73
CA GLY A 194 -0.93 -0.72 -18.26
C GLY A 194 -2.27 -0.76 -17.53
N ALA A 195 -3.11 -1.71 -17.92
CA ALA A 195 -4.44 -1.94 -17.37
C ALA A 195 -4.70 -3.45 -17.24
N ASN A 196 -5.58 -3.82 -16.31
CA ASN A 196 -6.10 -5.16 -16.16
C ASN A 196 -7.30 -5.34 -17.09
N PHE A 197 -7.36 -6.49 -17.73
CA PHE A 197 -8.42 -6.89 -18.64
C PHE A 197 -8.98 -8.23 -18.19
N ALA A 198 -10.30 -8.36 -18.29
CA ALA A 198 -11.00 -9.64 -18.19
C ALA A 198 -11.45 -10.10 -19.58
N TYR A 199 -11.44 -11.42 -19.76
CA TYR A 199 -11.78 -12.07 -21.01
C TYR A 199 -13.09 -12.86 -20.88
N ALA A 200 -13.74 -13.14 -22.01
CA ALA A 200 -15.03 -13.81 -22.05
C ALA A 200 -14.98 -15.29 -21.61
N ASP A 201 -13.79 -15.89 -21.54
CA ASP A 201 -13.55 -17.22 -20.96
C ASP A 201 -13.31 -17.18 -19.44
N GLY A 202 -13.25 -15.98 -18.85
CA GLY A 202 -13.03 -15.76 -17.42
C GLY A 202 -11.60 -15.48 -16.99
N HIS A 203 -10.60 -15.65 -17.86
CA HIS A 203 -9.25 -15.32 -17.46
C HIS A 203 -9.06 -13.80 -17.39
N CYS A 204 -8.10 -13.37 -16.57
CA CYS A 204 -7.79 -11.96 -16.37
C CYS A 204 -6.30 -11.75 -16.49
N ARG A 205 -5.89 -10.69 -17.18
CA ARG A 205 -4.48 -10.39 -17.44
C ARG A 205 -4.22 -8.89 -17.42
N TRP A 206 -3.06 -8.52 -16.89
CA TRP A 206 -2.52 -7.17 -17.06
C TRP A 206 -1.82 -7.04 -18.42
N LEU A 207 -2.11 -5.96 -19.14
CA LEU A 207 -1.49 -5.62 -20.41
C LEU A 207 -0.88 -4.22 -20.35
N SER A 208 0.29 -4.05 -20.95
CA SER A 208 0.91 -2.73 -21.10
C SER A 208 0.18 -1.92 -22.17
N LYS A 209 0.15 -0.59 -22.05
CA LYS A 209 -0.48 0.29 -23.06
C LYS A 209 -0.05 -0.04 -24.49
N LYS A 210 1.25 -0.32 -24.69
CA LYS A 210 1.81 -0.72 -25.98
C LYS A 210 1.23 -2.04 -26.52
N ASP A 211 1.07 -3.05 -25.66
CA ASP A 211 0.50 -4.34 -26.07
C ASP A 211 -0.96 -4.21 -26.47
N VAL A 212 -1.68 -3.37 -25.73
CA VAL A 212 -3.09 -3.10 -25.97
C VAL A 212 -3.27 -2.34 -27.30
N GLU A 213 -2.49 -1.28 -27.53
CA GLU A 213 -2.48 -0.53 -28.81
C GLU A 213 -2.08 -1.42 -30.00
N LYS A 214 -1.07 -2.29 -29.82
CA LYS A 214 -0.64 -3.23 -30.86
C LYS A 214 -1.74 -4.21 -31.24
N ARG A 215 -2.46 -4.73 -30.24
CA ARG A 215 -3.56 -5.67 -30.47
C ARG A 215 -4.71 -5.01 -31.20
N TRP A 216 -5.04 -3.77 -30.85
CA TRP A 216 -6.03 -2.96 -31.57
C TRP A 216 -5.62 -2.69 -33.03
N ALA A 217 -4.36 -2.34 -33.27
CA ALA A 217 -3.87 -2.04 -34.61
C ALA A 217 -3.75 -3.27 -35.53
N GLY A 218 -3.58 -4.47 -34.94
CA GLY A 218 -3.46 -5.73 -35.69
C GLY A 218 -4.75 -6.55 -35.80
N GLU A 219 -5.72 -6.30 -34.93
CA GLU A 219 -7.04 -6.94 -34.88
C GLU A 219 -8.07 -5.80 -34.76
N GLY A 220 -8.31 -5.07 -35.85
CA GLY A 220 -9.52 -4.24 -35.94
C GLY A 220 -10.78 -5.10 -35.76
N PRO A 221 -11.93 -4.51 -35.40
CA PRO A 221 -13.19 -5.24 -35.28
C PRO A 221 -13.52 -6.04 -36.54
#